data_AF-A0A9P7I195-F1
#
_entry.id   AF-A0A9P7I195-F1
#
_cell.length_a   1.000
_cell.length_b   1.000
_cell.length_c   1.000
_cell.angle_alpha   90.00
_cell.angle_beta   90.00
_cell.angle_gamma   90.00
#
_symmetry.space_group_name_H-M   'P 1'
#
loop_
_entity.id
_entity.type
_entity.pdbx_description
1 polymer ?
#
loop_
_entity_poly.entity_id
_entity_poly.type
_entity_poly.pdbx_seq_one_letter_code
_entity_poly.pdbx_strand_id
1 'polypeptide(L)'
;MPTLASYSLGEVVEALPRNHPSFFQLYIPPDPSALSKLLDEIRRASPMAVIITVGLPVFSKREANERYEMRMAKERGDLKDKK
;
A
#
# COMPACT_ATOMS: atom_id res chain seq x y z
N MET A 1 5.29 -5.42 -6.55
CA MET A 1 4.48 -5.25 -5.33
C MET A 1 4.69 -3.85 -4.76
N PRO A 2 3.61 -3.10 -4.46
CA PRO A 2 3.70 -1.78 -3.82
C PRO A 2 3.86 -1.86 -2.30
N THR A 3 4.44 -0.82 -1.70
CA THR A 3 4.59 -0.70 -0.23
C THR A 3 3.23 -0.72 0.49
N LEU A 4 2.20 -0.16 -0.14
CA LEU A 4 0.83 -0.08 0.39
C LEU A 4 -0.06 -1.21 -0.17
N ALA A 5 0.50 -2.40 -0.38
CA ALA A 5 -0.28 -3.57 -0.80
C ALA A 5 -1.24 -4.03 0.31
N SER A 6 -2.32 -4.71 -0.09
CA SER A 6 -3.27 -5.31 0.85
C SER A 6 -2.76 -6.60 1.51
N TYR A 7 -1.76 -7.24 0.90
CA TYR A 7 -1.12 -8.47 1.38
C TYR A 7 0.34 -8.19 1.73
N SER A 8 0.90 -8.97 2.64
CA SER A 8 2.31 -8.88 3.01
C SER A 8 3.22 -9.34 1.86
N LEU A 9 4.49 -8.92 1.92
CA LEU A 9 5.49 -9.34 0.92
C LEU A 9 5.69 -10.85 0.91
N GLY A 10 5.67 -11.49 2.08
CA GLY A 10 5.79 -12.95 2.22
C GLY A 10 4.66 -13.68 1.50
N GLU A 11 3.41 -13.34 1.82
CA GLU A 11 2.23 -13.97 1.19
C GLU A 11 2.23 -13.84 -0.33
N VAL A 12 2.60 -12.66 -0.84
CA VAL A 12 2.67 -12.44 -2.28
C VAL A 12 3.78 -13.29 -2.91
N VAL A 13 4.97 -13.32 -2.34
CA VAL A 13 6.12 -14.08 -2.88
C VAL A 13 5.86 -15.58 -2.83
N GLU A 14 5.23 -16.09 -1.78
CA GLU A 14 4.86 -17.51 -1.65
C GLU A 14 3.82 -17.93 -2.70
N ALA A 15 2.91 -17.04 -3.07
CA ALA A 15 1.91 -17.30 -4.09
C ALA A 15 2.45 -17.23 -5.54
N LEU A 16 3.65 -16.69 -5.75
CA LEU A 16 4.24 -16.57 -7.08
C LEU A 16 4.83 -17.90 -7.58
N PRO A 17 4.77 -18.17 -8.90
CA PRO A 17 5.51 -19.27 -9.49
C PRO A 17 7.01 -19.19 -9.19
N ARG A 18 7.67 -20.35 -9.10
CA ARG A 18 9.14 -20.39 -8.94
C ARG A 18 9.82 -19.62 -10.08
N ASN A 19 10.85 -18.84 -9.74
CA ASN A 19 11.61 -17.98 -10.65
C ASN A 19 10.79 -16.89 -11.36
N HIS A 20 9.59 -16.54 -10.86
CA HIS A 20 8.84 -15.44 -11.42
C HIS A 20 9.55 -14.10 -11.16
N PRO A 21 9.80 -13.27 -12.20
CA PRO A 21 10.43 -11.97 -12.03
C PRO A 21 9.55 -11.06 -11.19
N SER A 22 10.08 -10.53 -10.09
CA SER A 22 9.34 -9.63 -9.21
C SER A 22 10.08 -8.30 -9.03
N PHE A 23 9.29 -7.25 -8.82
CA PHE A 23 9.78 -5.89 -8.54
C PHE A 23 9.09 -5.38 -7.28
N PHE A 24 9.79 -4.62 -6.46
CA PHE A 24 9.20 -3.98 -5.28
C PHE A 24 9.13 -2.47 -5.46
N GLN A 25 7.96 -1.86 -5.30
CA GLN A 25 7.78 -0.41 -5.29
C GLN A 25 7.84 0.08 -3.84
N LEU A 26 8.76 1.02 -3.58
CA LEU A 26 9.07 1.57 -2.26
C LEU A 26 8.57 3.01 -2.12
N TYR A 27 7.68 3.24 -1.16
CA TYR A 27 7.52 4.53 -0.49
C TYR A 27 8.40 4.52 0.76
N ILE A 28 9.25 5.54 0.91
CA ILE A 28 10.16 5.62 2.04
C ILE A 28 9.34 5.97 3.30
N PRO A 29 9.29 5.09 4.33
CA PRO A 29 8.66 5.42 5.59
C PRO A 29 9.42 6.57 6.28
N PRO A 30 8.74 7.47 6.99
CA PRO A 30 9.39 8.54 7.73
C PRO A 30 10.21 8.01 8.92
N ASP A 31 9.83 6.88 9.51
CA ASP A 31 10.58 6.22 10.57
C ASP A 31 11.74 5.38 10.00
N PRO A 32 13.00 5.70 10.35
CA PRO A 32 14.16 4.93 9.90
C PRO A 32 14.16 3.47 10.37
N SER A 33 13.58 3.16 11.54
CA SER A 33 13.51 1.78 12.03
C SER A 33 12.57 0.94 11.18
N ALA A 34 11.39 1.47 10.85
CA ALA A 34 10.45 0.85 9.92
C ALA A 34 11.07 0.65 8.53
N LEU A 35 11.81 1.65 8.01
CA LEU A 35 12.52 1.51 6.74
C LEU A 35 13.54 0.37 6.78
N SER A 36 14.34 0.29 7.83
CA SER A 36 15.36 -0.77 7.99
C SER A 36 14.73 -2.17 7.96
N LYS A 37 13.67 -2.38 8.74
CA LYS A 37 12.93 -3.66 8.77
C LYS A 37 12.35 -4.02 7.40
N LEU A 38 11.76 -3.04 6.72
CA LEU A 38 11.19 -3.24 5.39
C LEU A 38 12.28 -3.59 4.36
N LEU A 39 13.44 -2.94 4.41
CA LEU A 39 14.57 -3.25 3.54
C LEU A 39 15.10 -4.68 3.78
N ASP A 40 15.11 -5.14 5.03
CA ASP A 40 15.46 -6.52 5.36
C ASP A 40 14.45 -7.53 4.78
N GLU A 41 13.16 -7.23 4.82
CA GLU A 41 12.11 -8.03 4.18
C GLU A 41 12.26 -8.07 2.66
N ILE A 42 12.46 -6.91 2.04
CA ILE A 42 12.70 -6.78 0.59
C ILE A 42 13.93 -7.60 0.18
N ARG A 43 15.02 -7.51 0.95
CA ARG A 43 16.24 -8.28 0.69
C ARG A 43 15.97 -9.78 0.75
N ARG A 44 15.24 -10.26 1.76
CA ARG A 44 14.87 -11.69 1.88
C ARG A 44 14.02 -12.16 0.69
N ALA A 45 13.10 -11.32 0.21
CA ALA A 45 12.26 -11.62 -0.94
C ALA A 45 13.01 -11.59 -2.29
N SER A 46 14.22 -11.01 -2.34
CA SER A 46 15.09 -10.95 -3.52
C SER A 46 14.36 -10.54 -4.83
N PRO A 47 13.65 -9.39 -4.85
CA PRO A 47 13.11 -8.89 -6.11
C PRO A 47 14.25 -8.47 -7.05
N MET A 48 13.97 -8.47 -8.35
CA MET A 48 14.95 -8.06 -9.36
C MET A 48 15.34 -6.59 -9.26
N ALA A 49 14.41 -5.74 -8.83
CA ALA A 49 14.69 -4.34 -8.53
C ALA A 49 13.74 -3.75 -7.50
N VAL A 50 14.20 -2.66 -6.89
CA VAL A 50 13.40 -1.78 -6.03
C VAL A 50 13.16 -0.46 -6.76
N ILE A 51 11.90 -0.08 -6.91
CA ILE A 51 11.44 1.12 -7.60
C ILE A 51 11.00 2.13 -6.54
N ILE A 52 11.77 3.20 -6.34
CA ILE A 52 11.44 4.22 -5.35
C ILE A 52 10.46 5.22 -5.97
N THR A 53 9.32 5.45 -5.34
CA THR A 53 8.34 6.44 -5.79
C THR A 53 8.55 7.77 -5.07
N VAL A 54 9.01 8.78 -5.83
CA VAL A 54 9.29 10.14 -5.32
C VAL A 54 8.25 11.19 -5.74
N GLY A 55 7.35 10.86 -6.66
CA GLY A 55 6.35 11.80 -7.21
C GLY A 55 5.11 12.03 -6.34
N LEU A 56 4.98 11.32 -5.22
CA LEU A 56 3.85 11.42 -4.29
C LEU A 56 4.35 11.69 -2.85
N PRO A 57 5.10 12.78 -2.60
CA PRO A 57 5.54 13.13 -1.25
C PRO A 57 4.35 13.50 -0.34
N VAL A 58 3.24 13.94 -0.94
CA VAL A 58 1.97 14.23 -0.28
C VAL A 58 0.86 13.54 -1.07
N PHE A 59 -0.15 13.00 -0.39
CA PHE A 59 -1.33 12.45 -1.04
C PHE A 59 -2.05 13.54 -1.82
N SER A 60 -2.24 13.30 -3.12
CA SER A 60 -3.00 14.21 -3.97
C SER A 60 -4.50 14.13 -3.70
N LYS A 61 -5.20 15.21 -4.02
CA LYS A 61 -6.66 15.27 -4.00
C LYS A 61 -7.24 14.21 -4.95
N ARG A 62 -8.21 13.42 -4.48
CA ARG A 62 -8.94 12.44 -5.29
C ARG A 62 -10.43 12.66 -5.12
N GLU A 63 -10.98 13.61 -5.87
CA GLU A 63 -12.36 14.08 -5.68
C GLU A 63 -13.42 12.98 -5.80
N ALA A 64 -13.17 11.96 -6.63
CA ALA A 64 -14.08 10.81 -6.73
C ALA A 64 -14.17 10.03 -5.41
N ASN A 65 -13.05 9.83 -4.72
CA ASN A 65 -13.02 9.18 -3.41
C ASN A 65 -13.71 10.06 -2.37
N GLU A 66 -13.45 11.37 -2.36
CA GLU A 66 -14.11 12.31 -1.44
C GLU A 66 -15.64 12.29 -1.61
N ARG A 67 -16.13 12.33 -2.86
CA ARG A 67 -17.57 12.22 -3.14
C ARG A 67 -18.16 10.90 -2.66
N TYR A 68 -17.43 9.80 -2.84
CA TYR A 68 -17.86 8.48 -2.35
C TYR A 68 -17.95 8.46 -0.82
N GLU A 69 -16.93 8.93 -0.11
CA GLU A 69 -16.93 8.97 1.36
C GLU A 69 -18.05 9.85 1.91
N MET A 70 -18.31 11.01 1.30
CA MET A 70 -19.43 11.88 1.66
C MET A 70 -20.79 11.16 1.52
N ARG A 71 -20.99 10.43 0.42
CA ARG A 71 -22.22 9.64 0.21
C ARG A 71 -22.37 8.55 1.28
N MET A 72 -21.31 7.79 1.54
CA MET A 72 -21.31 6.72 2.55
C MET A 72 -21.49 7.25 3.97
N ALA A 73 -21.02 8.46 4.27
CA ALA A 73 -21.24 9.12 5.56
C ALA A 73 -22.71 9.52 5.73
N LYS A 74 -23.33 10.08 4.68
CA LYS A 74 -24.75 10.44 4.68
C LYS A 74 -25.64 9.21 4.91
N GLU A 75 -25.42 8.13 4.17
CA GLU A 75 -26.16 6.88 4.34
C GLU A 75 -26.06 6.33 5.77
N ARG A 76 -24.87 6.36 6.39
CA ARG A 76 -24.68 5.94 7.79
C ARG A 76 -25.39 6.84 8.81
N GLY A 77 -25.49 8.15 8.54
CA GLY A 77 -26.25 9.09 9.37
C GLY A 77 -27.75 8.81 9.30
N ASP A 78 -28.28 8.66 8.09
CA ASP A 78 -29.70 8.37 7.84
C ASP A 78 -30.15 7.04 8.48
N LEU A 79 -29.24 6.06 8.62
CA LEU A 79 -29.50 4.80 9.34
C LEU A 79 -29.56 4.96 10.86
N LYS A 80 -28.85 5.94 11.44
CA LYS A 80 -28.85 6.19 12.89
C LYS A 80 -30.10 6.95 13.34
N ASP A 81 -30.61 7.86 12.53
CA ASP A 81 -31.82 8.65 12.83
C ASP A 81 -33.13 7.83 12.71
N LYS A 82 -33.07 6.64 12.09
CA LYS A 82 -34.20 5.71 11.95
C LYS A 82 -34.32 4.67 13.07
N LYS A 83 -33.47 4.71 14.09
CA LYS A 83 -33.36 3.71 15.15
C LYS A 83 -33.69 4.33 16.51
#